data_AF-A0A933XH98-F1
#
_entry.id   AF-A0A933XH98-F1
#
_cell.length_a   1.000
_cell.length_b   1.000
_cell.length_c   1.000
_cell.angle_alpha   90.00
_cell.angle_beta   90.00
_cell.angle_gamma   90.00
#
_symmetry.space_group_name_H-M   'P 1'
#
loop_
_entity.id
_entity.type
_entity.pdbx_description
1 polymer ?
#
loop_
_entity_poly.entity_id
_entity_poly.type
_entity_poly.pdbx_seq_one_letter_code
_entity_poly.pdbx_strand_id
1 'polypeptide(L)'
;EKYLKAFLLQHGWKLIKIHALHDLLSDAVVFKPELEEYRELCERVSGYYMIDRYPPLAPSEITCGDIEADIEKAKRLINIMFAGEPPAEESQTEK
;
A
#
# COMPACT_ATOMS: atom_id res chain seq x y z
N GLU A 1 -1.40 2.96 -1.11
CA GLU A 1 -2.31 3.50 -2.15
C GLU A 1 -1.59 3.95 -3.40
N LYS A 2 -0.73 4.99 -3.33
CA LYS A 2 -0.08 5.61 -4.50
C LYS A 2 0.66 4.59 -5.39
N TYR A 3 1.46 3.71 -4.80
CA TYR A 3 2.20 2.68 -5.53
C TYR A 3 1.29 1.67 -6.25
N LEU A 4 0.20 1.22 -5.63
CA LEU A 4 -0.78 0.35 -6.29
C LEU A 4 -1.42 1.04 -7.50
N LYS A 5 -1.78 2.32 -7.37
CA LYS A 5 -2.28 3.11 -8.51
C LYS A 5 -1.23 3.25 -9.61
N ALA A 6 0.03 3.51 -9.26
CA ALA A 6 1.12 3.58 -10.24
C ALA A 6 1.32 2.25 -10.98
N PHE A 7 1.34 1.14 -10.25
CA PHE A 7 1.45 -0.21 -10.82
C PHE A 7 0.29 -0.51 -11.79
N LEU A 8 -0.95 -0.21 -11.38
CA LEU A 8 -2.13 -0.39 -12.23
C LEU A 8 -2.06 0.50 -13.49
N LEU A 9 -1.65 1.76 -13.35
CA LEU A 9 -1.51 2.68 -14.49
C LEU A 9 -0.47 2.18 -15.49
N GLN A 10 0.66 1.60 -15.02
CA GLN A 10 1.66 1.00 -15.89
C GLN A 10 1.10 -0.17 -16.72
N HIS A 11 0.12 -0.89 -16.18
CA HIS A 11 -0.57 -2.00 -16.86
C HIS A 11 -1.80 -1.56 -17.68
N GLY A 12 -1.97 -0.26 -17.93
CA GLY A 12 -3.05 0.27 -18.76
C GLY A 12 -4.41 0.37 -18.06
N TRP A 13 -4.45 0.23 -16.74
CA TRP A 13 -5.65 0.52 -15.96
C TRP A 13 -6.04 2.00 -16.10
N LYS A 14 -7.33 2.28 -16.25
CA LYS A 14 -7.83 3.66 -16.31
C LYS A 14 -7.97 4.19 -14.88
N LEU A 15 -7.60 5.44 -14.65
CA LEU A 15 -7.71 6.04 -13.32
C LEU A 15 -9.19 6.11 -12.88
N ILE A 16 -9.58 5.24 -11.95
CA ILE A 16 -10.90 5.28 -11.30
C ILE A 16 -10.74 5.93 -9.91
N LYS A 17 -11.76 6.69 -9.47
CA LYS A 17 -11.82 7.24 -8.10
C LYS A 17 -12.13 6.13 -7.09
N ILE A 18 -11.13 5.33 -6.78
CA ILE A 18 -11.17 4.30 -5.73
C ILE A 18 -10.09 4.64 -4.70
N HIS A 19 -10.45 4.56 -3.42
CA HIS A 19 -9.55 4.79 -2.27
C HIS A 19 -9.35 3.54 -1.43
N ALA A 20 -10.21 2.53 -1.59
CA ALA A 20 -10.08 1.26 -0.90
C ALA A 20 -8.83 0.52 -1.39
N LEU A 21 -7.90 0.22 -0.48
CA LEU A 21 -6.66 -0.48 -0.82
C LEU A 21 -6.92 -1.92 -1.28
N HIS A 22 -7.90 -2.61 -0.69
CA HIS A 22 -8.25 -3.99 -1.06
C HIS A 22 -8.83 -4.08 -2.48
N ASP A 23 -9.59 -3.07 -2.92
CA ASP A 23 -10.10 -2.99 -4.30
C ASP A 23 -8.94 -2.80 -5.29
N LEU A 24 -8.05 -1.86 -5.00
CA LEU A 24 -6.84 -1.63 -5.82
C LEU A 24 -5.94 -2.87 -5.87
N LEU A 25 -5.82 -3.59 -4.76
CA LEU A 25 -5.07 -4.84 -4.70
C LEU A 25 -5.71 -5.92 -5.57
N SER A 26 -7.04 -6.04 -5.55
CA SER A 26 -7.77 -7.04 -6.34
C SER A 26 -7.55 -6.83 -7.84
N ASP A 27 -7.53 -5.57 -8.30
CA ASP A 27 -7.15 -5.24 -9.68
C ASP A 27 -5.67 -5.58 -9.96
N ALA A 28 -4.77 -5.35 -9.00
CA ALA A 28 -3.33 -5.61 -9.18
C ALA A 28 -3.00 -7.11 -9.24
N VAL A 29 -3.73 -7.93 -8.48
CA VAL A 29 -3.61 -9.39 -8.42
C VAL A 29 -3.89 -10.05 -9.77
N VAL A 30 -4.72 -9.43 -10.62
CA VAL A 30 -4.94 -9.87 -12.01
C VAL A 30 -3.64 -9.88 -12.82
N PHE A 31 -2.75 -8.92 -12.57
CA PHE A 31 -1.45 -8.81 -13.26
C PHE A 31 -0.34 -9.57 -12.54
N LYS A 32 -0.37 -9.57 -11.20
CA LYS A 32 0.62 -10.24 -10.37
C LYS A 32 -0.04 -10.97 -9.19
N PRO A 33 -0.37 -12.27 -9.34
CA PRO A 33 -1.11 -13.04 -8.33
C PRO A 33 -0.40 -13.13 -6.96
N GLU A 34 0.93 -13.03 -6.94
CA GLU A 34 1.74 -12.99 -5.72
C GLU A 34 1.33 -11.87 -4.76
N LEU A 35 0.71 -10.79 -5.26
CA LEU A 35 0.28 -9.65 -4.45
C LEU A 35 -0.88 -10.01 -3.48
N GLU A 36 -1.57 -11.13 -3.70
CA GLU A 36 -2.72 -11.54 -2.89
C GLU A 36 -2.34 -11.76 -1.41
N GLU A 37 -1.09 -12.14 -1.12
CA GLU A 37 -0.60 -12.31 0.26
C GLU A 37 -0.68 -11.03 1.10
N TYR A 38 -0.79 -9.86 0.45
CA TYR A 38 -0.83 -8.55 1.10
C TYR A 38 -2.26 -8.01 1.33
N ARG A 39 -3.30 -8.84 1.14
CA ARG A 39 -4.70 -8.41 1.35
C ARG A 39 -4.96 -7.95 2.78
N GLU A 40 -4.57 -8.75 3.76
CA GLU A 40 -4.74 -8.42 5.18
C GLU A 40 -4.02 -7.12 5.56
N LEU A 41 -2.83 -6.88 4.99
CA LEU A 41 -2.09 -5.63 5.17
C LEU A 41 -2.89 -4.44 4.63
N CYS A 42 -3.44 -4.57 3.42
CA CYS A 42 -4.19 -3.50 2.76
C CYS A 42 -5.48 -3.14 3.52
N GLU A 43 -6.18 -4.14 4.07
CA GLU A 43 -7.35 -3.94 4.92
C GLU A 43 -6.95 -3.23 6.23
N ARG A 44 -5.90 -3.71 6.91
CA ARG A 44 -5.41 -3.15 8.17
C ARG A 44 -4.96 -1.70 8.02
N VAL A 45 -4.14 -1.40 7.01
CA VAL A 45 -3.62 -0.05 6.75
C VAL A 45 -4.73 0.93 6.35
N SER A 46 -5.80 0.46 5.69
CA SER A 46 -6.97 1.30 5.41
C SER A 46 -7.65 1.80 6.69
N GLY A 47 -7.57 1.04 7.78
CA GLY A 47 -8.08 1.42 9.09
C GLY A 47 -7.26 2.50 9.80
N TYR A 48 -5.95 2.57 9.55
CA TYR A 48 -5.05 3.54 10.22
C TYR A 48 -5.44 4.99 9.94
N TYR A 49 -5.87 5.30 8.72
CA TYR A 49 -6.36 6.63 8.37
C TYR A 49 -7.61 7.05 9.15
N MET A 50 -8.49 6.09 9.46
CA MET A 50 -9.69 6.37 10.25
C MET A 50 -9.35 6.65 11.71
N ILE A 51 -8.41 5.89 12.28
CA ILE A 51 -7.96 6.07 13.67
C ILE A 51 -7.26 7.41 13.88
N ASP A 52 -6.41 7.83 12.93
CA ASP A 52 -5.71 9.11 12.99
C ASP A 52 -6.68 10.30 12.94
N ARG A 53 -7.69 10.24 12.06
CA ARG A 53 -8.66 11.33 11.88
C ARG A 53 -9.78 11.34 12.90
N TYR A 54 -10.20 10.18 13.38
CA TYR A 54 -11.27 10.01 14.34
C TYR A 54 -10.75 9.14 15.47
N PRO A 55 -10.18 9.77 16.53
CA PRO A 55 -9.71 9.04 17.69
C PRO A 55 -10.83 8.12 18.19
N PRO A 56 -10.61 6.79 18.20
CA PRO A 56 -11.66 5.86 18.56
C PRO A 56 -12.06 6.05 20.03
N LEU A 57 -13.34 5.83 20.34
CA LEU A 57 -13.87 5.92 21.71
C LEU A 57 -13.28 4.85 22.64
N ALA A 58 -12.70 3.79 22.08
CA ALA A 58 -11.90 2.79 22.76
C ALA A 58 -10.46 2.83 22.22
N PRO A 59 -9.43 2.61 23.05
CA PRO A 59 -8.06 2.52 22.57
C PRO A 59 -7.95 1.43 21.50
N SER A 60 -7.33 1.75 20.37
CA SER A 60 -7.05 0.75 19.34
C SER A 60 -6.08 -0.30 19.89
N GLU A 61 -6.32 -1.58 19.62
CA GLU A 61 -5.38 -2.66 19.97
C GLU A 61 -4.08 -2.62 19.14
N ILE A 62 -3.98 -1.69 18.19
CA ILE A 62 -2.80 -1.50 17.33
C ILE A 62 -1.65 -0.94 18.16
N THR A 63 -0.56 -1.69 18.21
CA THR A 63 0.68 -1.28 18.88
C THR A 63 1.65 -0.62 17.91
N CYS A 64 2.65 0.11 18.42
CA CYS A 64 3.73 0.62 17.57
C CYS A 64 4.48 -0.51 16.83
N GLY A 65 4.64 -1.68 17.47
CA GLY A 65 5.27 -2.84 16.85
C GLY A 65 4.47 -3.40 15.67
N ASP A 66 3.13 -3.34 15.72
CA ASP A 66 2.28 -3.72 14.58
C ASP A 66 2.48 -2.78 13.39
N ILE A 67 2.58 -1.47 13.66
CA ILE A 67 2.80 -0.44 12.64
C ILE A 67 4.17 -0.64 11.98
N GLU A 68 5.22 -0.87 12.76
CA GLU A 68 6.56 -1.16 12.25
C GLU A 68 6.57 -2.41 11.36
N ALA A 69 5.91 -3.48 11.79
CA ALA A 69 5.79 -4.71 10.99
C ALA A 69 5.03 -4.46 9.68
N ASP A 70 4.00 -3.62 9.69
CA ASP A 70 3.25 -3.24 8.49
C ASP A 70 4.03 -2.37 7.53
N ILE A 71 4.85 -1.45 8.03
CA ILE A 71 5.76 -0.65 7.20
C ILE A 71 6.69 -1.59 6.43
N GLU A 72 7.27 -2.59 7.09
CA GLU A 72 8.16 -3.55 6.44
C GLU A 72 7.42 -4.45 5.43
N LYS A 73 6.18 -4.87 5.73
CA LYS A 73 5.35 -5.60 4.74
C LYS A 73 4.98 -4.71 3.55
N ALA A 74 4.69 -3.43 3.77
CA ALA A 74 4.37 -2.47 2.70
C ALA A 74 5.57 -2.23 1.78
N LYS A 75 6.79 -2.14 2.33
CA LYS A 75 8.03 -2.07 1.52
C LYS A 75 8.20 -3.32 0.65
N ARG A 76 7.96 -4.52 1.20
CA ARG A 76 7.99 -5.76 0.43
C ARG A 76 6.96 -5.78 -0.70
N LEU A 77 5.72 -5.36 -0.41
CA LEU A 77 4.67 -5.19 -1.41
C LEU A 77 5.13 -4.28 -2.57
N ILE A 78 5.72 -3.12 -2.26
CA ILE A 78 6.26 -2.19 -3.26
C ILE A 78 7.36 -2.84 -4.08
N ASN A 79 8.33 -3.49 -3.42
CA ASN A 79 9.42 -4.17 -4.12
C ASN A 79 8.90 -5.28 -5.05
N ILE A 80 7.87 -6.03 -4.66
CA ILE A 80 7.28 -7.06 -5.52
C ILE A 80 6.57 -6.43 -6.71
N MET A 81 5.82 -5.33 -6.52
CA MET A 81 5.15 -4.64 -7.64
C MET A 81 6.13 -4.15 -8.71
N PHE A 82 7.32 -3.67 -8.30
CA PHE A 82 8.31 -3.06 -9.19
C PHE A 82 9.61 -3.86 -9.30
N ALA A 83 9.59 -5.15 -8.97
CA ALA A 83 10.77 -6.02 -9.05
C ALA A 83 11.26 -6.09 -10.50
N GLY A 84 12.38 -5.41 -10.79
CA GLY A 84 12.96 -5.27 -12.13
C GLY A 84 13.22 -3.82 -12.56
N GLU A 85 12.70 -2.83 -11.83
CA GLU A 85 12.98 -1.41 -12.03
C GLU A 85 13.89 -0.92 -10.89
N PRO A 86 15.04 -0.26 -11.15
CA PRO A 86 15.83 0.32 -10.09
C PRO A 86 14.96 1.33 -9.32
N PRO A 87 15.04 1.38 -7.98
CA PRO A 87 14.30 2.38 -7.21
C PRO A 87 14.67 3.74 -7.77
N ALA A 88 13.65 4.54 -8.13
CA ALA A 88 13.85 5.92 -8.53
C ALA A 88 14.65 6.61 -7.42
N GLU A 89 15.93 6.84 -7.67
CA GLU A 89 16.81 7.53 -6.76
C GLU A 89 16.13 8.83 -6.37
N GLU A 90 15.80 8.97 -5.09
CA GLU A 90 15.44 10.25 -4.51
C GLU A 90 16.61 11.18 -4.79
N SER A 91 16.47 11.98 -5.84
CA SER A 91 17.40 13.03 -6.20
C SER A 91 17.39 14.03 -5.05
N GLN A 92 18.27 13.80 -4.08
CA GLN A 92 18.72 14.78 -3.11
C GLN A 92 19.36 15.91 -3.90
N THR A 93 18.54 16.87 -4.31
CA THR A 93 18.99 18.20 -4.70
C THR A 93 18.77 19.08 -3.48
N GLU A 94 19.68 18.99 -2.51
CA GLU A 94 19.86 20.06 -1.54
C GLU A 94 21.17 20.77 -1.90
N LYS A 95 21.02 22.04 -2.26
CA LYS A 95 22.09 22.98 -2.58
C LYS A 95 22.71 23.54 -1.30
#